data_AF-A0A067QKU2-F1
#
_entry.id   AF-A0A067QKU2-F1
#
_cell.length_a   1.000
_cell.length_b   1.000
_cell.length_c   1.000
_cell.angle_alpha   90.00
_cell.angle_beta   90.00
_cell.angle_gamma   90.00
#
_symmetry.space_group_name_H-M   'P 1'
#
loop_
_entity.id
_entity.type
_entity.pdbx_description
1 polymer ?
#
loop_
_entity_poly.entity_id
_entity_poly.type
_entity_poly.pdbx_seq_one_letter_code
_entity_poly.pdbx_strand_id
1 'polypeptide(L)'
;MCHEINGKETEKLEFVPKIMKTSQTTVDEIINYHSCKRQSENFKNNVEVDVEDTDSGAYNESDEKNCDGEKKLPLFVEMTVSVLKRCIHFLPSKNREQKLLVLAILQEGLLILEAWENELLPIVHAIWSPFVNRFAETTDHLLVNRSFGLLCVLAQTAKDFIRSRTLKHVLLPLCQVLTKSSIESKKKDRVSSYRFTQLFKLQKELLSNMGDLVVHLNLQEREIEQVLTAAAPYLSSLQPLPLQESCVNLFYKLSGVNQGAVWLKLLCMWSPIQQLNLPADGLQTVKVTERNVDHQEFKKNVEEILHFLDIRS
;
A
#
# COMPACT_ATOMS: atom_id res chain seq x y z
N MET A 1 9.61 18.35 88.03
CA MET A 1 8.75 17.55 87.13
C MET A 1 9.48 17.52 85.79
N CYS A 2 10.47 16.64 85.57
CA CYS A 2 10.49 15.16 85.70
C CYS A 2 9.44 14.54 84.74
N HIS A 3 9.76 13.64 83.80
CA HIS A 3 11.01 12.88 83.54
C HIS A 3 11.24 12.65 82.03
N GLU A 4 12.42 12.10 81.67
CA GLU A 4 12.74 11.66 80.30
C GLU A 4 11.94 10.42 79.85
N ILE A 5 12.03 10.08 78.56
CA ILE A 5 12.45 8.73 78.08
C ILE A 5 13.15 8.90 76.72
N ASN A 6 14.05 7.97 76.41
CA ASN A 6 15.17 8.16 75.49
C ASN A 6 15.22 7.06 74.39
N GLY A 7 15.76 7.40 73.22
CA GLY A 7 16.42 6.55 72.22
C GLY A 7 15.81 5.22 71.75
N LYS A 8 15.69 5.05 70.43
CA LYS A 8 16.69 4.27 69.67
C LYS A 8 16.60 4.42 68.14
N GLU A 9 17.76 4.29 67.52
CA GLU A 9 18.04 4.45 66.10
C GLU A 9 17.70 3.21 65.25
N THR A 10 17.74 3.41 63.91
CA THR A 10 18.15 2.44 62.87
C THR A 10 17.62 1.01 62.91
N GLU A 11 16.65 0.69 62.04
CA GLU A 11 16.59 -0.61 61.33
C GLU A 11 15.55 -0.64 60.18
N LYS A 12 15.83 0.05 59.06
CA LYS A 12 15.12 -0.15 57.76
C LYS A 12 16.03 0.04 56.54
N LEU A 13 17.19 -0.64 56.54
CA LEU A 13 18.13 -0.63 55.39
C LEU A 13 18.61 -2.03 54.95
N GLU A 14 18.17 -3.12 55.58
CA GLU A 14 18.65 -4.48 55.27
C GLU A 14 17.79 -5.30 54.27
N PHE A 15 16.72 -4.75 53.72
CA PHE A 15 15.90 -5.48 52.71
C PHE A 15 16.38 -5.29 51.26
N VAL A 16 17.33 -4.37 51.03
CA VAL A 16 17.88 -4.05 49.70
C VAL A 16 18.95 -5.04 49.18
N PRO A 17 19.87 -5.61 50.01
CA PRO A 17 21.00 -6.41 49.50
C PRO A 17 20.61 -7.69 48.74
N LYS A 18 19.41 -8.23 48.97
CA LYS A 18 18.97 -9.49 48.34
C LYS A 18 18.38 -9.30 46.95
N ILE A 19 17.84 -8.11 46.65
CA ILE A 19 17.29 -7.77 45.33
C ILE A 19 18.42 -7.40 44.35
N MET A 20 19.46 -6.70 44.84
CA MET A 20 20.62 -6.32 44.01
C MET A 20 21.37 -7.52 43.41
N LYS A 21 21.47 -8.64 44.15
CA LYS A 21 22.15 -9.85 43.65
C LYS A 21 21.42 -10.50 42.48
N THR A 22 20.09 -10.49 42.48
CA THR A 22 19.27 -11.06 41.38
C THR A 22 19.39 -10.22 40.11
N SER A 23 19.39 -8.89 40.23
CA SER A 23 19.57 -8.00 39.06
C SER A 23 20.94 -8.14 38.39
N GLN A 24 22.00 -8.48 39.13
CA GLN A 24 23.33 -8.70 38.55
C GLN A 24 23.32 -9.91 37.60
N THR A 25 22.77 -11.05 38.05
CA THR A 25 22.65 -12.27 37.23
C THR A 25 21.85 -12.05 35.95
N THR A 26 20.75 -11.29 36.02
CA THR A 26 19.94 -10.97 34.82
C THR A 26 20.69 -10.10 33.82
N VAL A 27 21.54 -9.18 34.28
CA VAL A 27 22.40 -8.35 33.41
C VAL A 27 23.49 -9.21 32.76
N ASP A 28 24.13 -10.09 33.52
CA ASP A 28 25.18 -10.98 33.02
C ASP A 28 24.63 -11.96 31.96
N GLU A 29 23.42 -12.49 32.14
CA GLU A 29 22.71 -13.32 31.14
C GLU A 29 22.44 -12.56 29.83
N ILE A 30 22.01 -11.29 29.92
CA ILE A 30 21.75 -10.44 28.74
C ILE A 30 23.07 -10.14 27.99
N ILE A 31 24.15 -9.85 28.72
CA ILE A 31 25.49 -9.63 28.14
C ILE A 31 25.97 -10.91 27.44
N ASN A 32 25.78 -12.08 28.07
CA ASN A 32 26.19 -13.36 27.51
C ASN A 32 25.37 -13.70 26.24
N TYR A 33 24.05 -13.47 26.24
CA TYR A 33 23.20 -13.59 25.05
C TYR A 33 23.70 -12.73 23.87
N HIS A 34 24.04 -11.46 24.12
CA HIS A 34 24.59 -10.59 23.08
C HIS A 34 25.99 -11.01 22.59
N SER A 35 26.80 -11.63 23.46
CA SER A 35 28.10 -12.20 23.09
C SER A 35 27.94 -13.44 22.18
N CYS A 36 27.10 -14.39 22.58
CA CYS A 36 26.79 -15.58 21.78
C CYS A 36 26.15 -15.22 20.43
N LYS A 37 25.29 -14.19 20.38
CA LYS A 37 24.73 -13.68 19.13
C LYS A 37 25.80 -13.14 18.17
N ARG A 38 26.79 -12.40 18.66
CA ARG A 38 27.91 -11.92 17.81
C ARG A 38 28.76 -13.08 17.28
N GLN A 39 28.98 -14.13 18.06
CA GLN A 39 29.70 -15.32 17.59
C GLN A 39 28.91 -16.09 16.51
N SER A 40 27.58 -16.18 16.61
CA SER A 40 26.76 -16.82 15.57
C SER A 40 26.65 -16.00 14.28
N GLU A 41 26.72 -14.66 14.38
CA GLU A 41 26.81 -13.77 13.21
C GLU A 41 28.16 -13.92 12.48
N ASN A 42 29.27 -14.09 13.22
CA ASN A 42 30.59 -14.36 12.61
C ASN A 42 30.70 -15.75 11.96
N PHE A 43 29.95 -16.75 12.43
CA PHE A 43 29.98 -18.11 11.85
C PHE A 43 29.30 -18.21 10.48
N LYS A 44 28.50 -17.22 10.06
CA LYS A 44 27.88 -17.17 8.73
C LYS A 44 28.82 -16.69 7.62
N ASN A 45 30.03 -16.26 7.93
CA ASN A 45 30.98 -15.71 6.97
C ASN A 45 32.02 -16.74 6.45
N ASN A 46 31.76 -18.06 6.53
CA ASN A 46 32.78 -19.07 6.20
C ASN A 46 32.28 -20.38 5.55
N VAL A 47 31.05 -20.45 5.01
CA VAL A 47 30.61 -21.55 4.14
C VAL A 47 29.70 -21.02 3.02
N GLU A 48 30.21 -21.06 1.78
CA GLU A 48 29.52 -20.76 0.52
C GLU A 48 28.75 -21.98 -0.03
N VAL A 49 28.17 -21.82 -1.24
CA VAL A 49 27.59 -22.83 -2.17
C VAL A 49 26.13 -23.27 -1.92
N ASP A 50 25.18 -23.15 -2.86
CA ASP A 50 25.01 -22.23 -4.03
C ASP A 50 23.56 -22.29 -4.56
N VAL A 51 23.05 -21.19 -5.14
CA VAL A 51 22.10 -21.18 -6.29
C VAL A 51 22.31 -19.88 -7.09
N GLU A 52 22.50 -20.01 -8.39
CA GLU A 52 22.80 -18.92 -9.33
C GLU A 52 21.61 -17.97 -9.55
N ASP A 53 21.87 -16.66 -9.48
CA ASP A 53 21.26 -15.68 -10.39
C ASP A 53 22.25 -14.53 -10.59
N THR A 54 22.82 -14.42 -11.79
CA THR A 54 24.02 -13.61 -12.05
C THR A 54 23.66 -12.18 -12.41
N ASP A 55 23.75 -11.27 -11.44
CA ASP A 55 23.83 -9.82 -11.71
C ASP A 55 24.98 -9.17 -10.91
N SER A 56 26.21 -9.52 -11.29
CA SER A 56 27.41 -8.81 -10.84
C SER A 56 27.64 -7.56 -11.69
N GLY A 57 26.72 -6.59 -11.57
CA GLY A 57 26.88 -5.24 -12.10
C GLY A 57 28.01 -4.50 -11.39
N ALA A 58 29.26 -4.74 -11.81
CA ALA A 58 30.38 -3.88 -11.43
C ALA A 58 30.10 -2.44 -11.88
N TYR A 59 30.40 -1.47 -11.01
CA TYR A 59 30.38 -0.04 -11.36
C TYR A 59 31.55 0.26 -12.31
N ASN A 60 31.39 -0.12 -13.58
CA ASN A 60 32.13 0.47 -14.67
C ASN A 60 31.40 1.78 -15.02
N GLU A 61 32.02 2.91 -14.72
CA GLU A 61 31.77 4.14 -15.46
C GLU A 61 32.21 3.88 -16.91
N SER A 62 31.28 3.37 -17.72
CA SER A 62 31.41 3.45 -19.16
C SER A 62 31.16 4.90 -19.56
N ASP A 63 32.26 5.64 -19.74
CA ASP A 63 32.34 6.93 -20.41
C ASP A 63 31.86 6.80 -21.88
N GLU A 64 30.57 6.55 -22.08
CA GLU A 64 29.91 6.94 -23.31
C GLU A 64 29.85 8.46 -23.33
N LYS A 65 30.90 9.04 -23.92
CA LYS A 65 30.93 10.45 -24.34
C LYS A 65 29.86 10.69 -25.40
N ASN A 66 28.63 10.82 -24.94
CA ASN A 66 27.57 11.47 -25.69
C ASN A 66 27.95 12.94 -25.85
N CYS A 67 28.54 13.23 -27.00
CA CYS A 67 28.86 14.58 -27.46
C CYS A 67 27.59 15.31 -27.91
N ASP A 68 26.70 15.58 -26.95
CA ASP A 68 25.72 16.65 -27.06
C ASP A 68 26.02 17.71 -25.99
N GLY A 69 25.97 18.98 -26.36
CA GLY A 69 26.56 20.06 -25.54
C GLY A 69 25.82 20.20 -24.21
N GLU A 70 26.56 20.21 -23.08
CA GLU A 70 26.03 20.33 -21.73
C GLU A 70 25.02 21.49 -21.58
N LYS A 71 23.74 21.18 -21.74
CA LYS A 71 22.65 22.04 -21.28
C LYS A 71 22.66 21.95 -19.76
N LYS A 72 23.39 22.87 -19.13
CA LYS A 72 23.43 23.02 -17.67
C LYS A 72 21.99 22.97 -17.14
N LEU A 73 21.76 22.02 -16.24
CA LEU A 73 20.46 21.82 -15.61
C LEU A 73 20.05 23.13 -14.91
N PRO A 74 18.77 23.53 -14.96
CA PRO A 74 18.33 24.67 -14.19
C PRO A 74 18.56 24.42 -12.70
N LEU A 75 19.04 25.43 -11.97
CA LEU A 75 19.38 25.32 -10.55
C LEU A 75 18.28 24.68 -9.69
N PHE A 76 17.00 24.94 -9.99
CA PHE A 76 15.88 24.34 -9.26
C PHE A 76 15.79 22.81 -9.44
N VAL A 77 16.20 22.28 -10.59
CA VAL A 77 16.27 20.84 -10.88
C VAL A 77 17.39 20.21 -10.07
N GLU A 78 18.60 20.78 -10.13
CA GLU A 78 19.77 20.33 -9.35
C GLU A 78 19.49 20.34 -7.84
N MET A 79 18.86 21.40 -7.34
CA MET A 79 18.42 21.52 -5.94
C MET A 79 17.38 20.45 -5.59
N THR A 80 16.39 20.22 -6.46
CA THR A 80 15.34 19.21 -6.23
C THR A 80 15.94 17.81 -6.19
N VAL A 81 16.76 17.45 -7.18
CA VAL A 81 17.52 16.18 -7.22
C VAL A 81 18.34 15.98 -5.94
N SER A 82 19.03 17.03 -5.48
CA SER A 82 19.85 16.99 -4.25
C SER A 82 19.01 16.75 -3.00
N VAL A 83 17.86 17.42 -2.87
CA VAL A 83 16.91 17.21 -1.76
C VAL A 83 16.33 15.80 -1.80
N LEU A 84 15.87 15.33 -2.96
CA LEU A 84 15.27 13.99 -3.11
C LEU A 84 16.27 12.87 -2.81
N LYS A 85 17.51 12.96 -3.34
CA LYS A 85 18.61 12.03 -2.98
C LYS A 85 18.82 11.98 -1.47
N ARG A 86 18.81 13.13 -0.78
CA ARG A 86 18.94 13.19 0.69
C ARG A 86 17.73 12.58 1.41
N CYS A 87 16.51 12.81 0.92
CA CYS A 87 15.27 12.27 1.48
C CYS A 87 15.16 10.75 1.40
N ILE A 88 15.65 10.12 0.32
CA ILE A 88 15.62 8.65 0.14
C ILE A 88 16.31 7.92 1.30
N HIS A 89 17.43 8.43 1.82
CA HIS A 89 18.12 7.83 2.97
C HIS A 89 17.31 7.82 4.26
N PHE A 90 16.25 8.63 4.35
CA PHE A 90 15.33 8.66 5.49
C PHE A 90 14.07 7.82 5.28
N LEU A 91 13.80 7.30 4.07
CA LEU A 91 12.71 6.33 3.85
C LEU A 91 12.83 5.10 4.76
N PRO A 92 14.02 4.51 5.02
CA PRO A 92 14.20 3.41 5.98
C PRO A 92 13.97 3.77 7.46
N SER A 93 13.82 5.05 7.82
CA SER A 93 13.85 5.50 9.23
C SER A 93 12.80 4.82 10.11
N LYS A 94 13.16 4.60 11.38
CA LYS A 94 12.24 4.14 12.43
C LYS A 94 11.32 5.27 12.92
N ASN A 95 11.68 6.53 12.70
CA ASN A 95 10.84 7.67 13.09
C ASN A 95 9.65 7.80 12.11
N ARG A 96 8.43 7.62 12.64
CA ARG A 96 7.16 7.70 11.90
C ARG A 96 6.94 9.06 11.24
N GLU A 97 7.18 10.15 11.96
CA GLU A 97 6.98 11.52 11.46
C GLU A 97 7.95 11.83 10.33
N GLN A 98 9.21 11.41 10.50
CA GLN A 98 10.23 11.53 9.46
C GLN A 98 9.86 10.74 8.20
N LYS A 99 9.36 9.50 8.33
CA LYS A 99 8.83 8.71 7.18
C LYS A 99 7.72 9.47 6.46
N LEU A 100 6.74 10.01 7.18
CA LEU A 100 5.60 10.72 6.60
C LEU A 100 6.01 12.03 5.90
N LEU A 101 6.93 12.80 6.50
CA LEU A 101 7.48 14.02 5.90
C LEU A 101 8.28 13.70 4.62
N VAL A 102 9.10 12.66 4.65
CA VAL A 102 9.88 12.21 3.48
C VAL A 102 8.96 11.80 2.33
N LEU A 103 7.89 11.02 2.60
CA LEU A 103 6.92 10.65 1.57
C LEU A 103 6.28 11.88 0.90
N ALA A 104 5.95 12.92 1.68
CA ALA A 104 5.40 14.17 1.14
C ALA A 104 6.43 14.96 0.30
N ILE A 105 7.68 15.09 0.77
CA ILE A 105 8.74 15.76 -0.01
C ILE A 105 9.01 15.04 -1.33
N LEU A 106 8.99 13.69 -1.32
CA LEU A 106 9.16 12.89 -2.52
C LEU A 106 7.99 13.08 -3.51
N GLN A 107 6.75 13.18 -3.04
CA GLN A 107 5.58 13.46 -3.89
C GLN A 107 5.75 14.77 -4.65
N GLU A 108 5.99 15.87 -3.94
CA GLU A 108 6.10 17.20 -4.55
C GLU A 108 7.31 17.30 -5.49
N GLY A 109 8.48 16.79 -5.07
CA GLY A 109 9.70 16.91 -5.87
C GLY A 109 9.70 16.05 -7.15
N LEU A 110 9.00 14.91 -7.17
CA LEU A 110 8.87 14.11 -8.40
C LEU A 110 8.05 14.84 -9.47
N LEU A 111 7.02 15.61 -9.08
CA LEU A 111 6.24 16.43 -10.01
C LEU A 111 7.10 17.54 -10.63
N ILE A 112 8.02 18.15 -9.86
CA ILE A 112 8.99 19.14 -10.38
C ILE A 112 9.92 18.51 -11.42
N LEU A 113 10.24 17.22 -11.27
CA LEU A 113 11.12 16.47 -12.18
C LEU A 113 10.39 15.80 -13.35
N GLU A 114 9.06 15.93 -13.50
CA GLU A 114 8.28 15.25 -14.55
C GLU A 114 8.78 15.56 -15.98
N ALA A 115 9.23 16.79 -16.22
CA ALA A 115 9.80 17.21 -17.51
C ALA A 115 11.31 16.88 -17.69
N TRP A 116 11.95 16.25 -16.70
CA TRP A 116 13.39 16.02 -16.61
C TRP A 116 13.70 14.53 -16.46
N GLU A 117 13.23 13.72 -17.42
CA GLU A 117 13.22 12.25 -17.35
C GLU A 117 14.58 11.63 -16.95
N ASN A 118 15.69 12.14 -17.51
CA ASN A 118 17.05 11.70 -17.19
C ASN A 118 17.43 11.86 -15.71
N GLU A 119 16.87 12.85 -15.02
CA GLU A 119 17.05 13.05 -13.57
C GLU A 119 15.98 12.33 -12.74
N LEU A 120 14.75 12.25 -13.28
CA LEU A 120 13.62 11.59 -12.65
C LEU A 120 13.83 10.08 -12.48
N LEU A 121 14.17 9.36 -13.55
CA LEU A 121 14.21 7.89 -13.52
C LEU A 121 15.26 7.31 -12.55
N PRO A 122 16.48 7.87 -12.41
CA PRO A 122 17.42 7.46 -11.37
C PRO A 122 16.87 7.67 -9.95
N ILE A 123 16.16 8.78 -9.70
CA ILE A 123 15.51 9.05 -8.42
C ILE A 123 14.40 8.03 -8.15
N VAL A 124 13.53 7.76 -9.14
CA VAL A 124 12.46 6.76 -9.06
C VAL A 124 13.02 5.36 -8.79
N HIS A 125 14.14 5.01 -9.43
CA HIS A 125 14.85 3.76 -9.16
C HIS A 125 15.33 3.69 -7.70
N ALA A 126 16.03 4.72 -7.22
CA ALA A 126 16.57 4.79 -5.86
C ALA A 126 15.49 4.84 -4.76
N ILE A 127 14.32 5.44 -5.03
CA ILE A 127 13.15 5.40 -4.14
C ILE A 127 12.64 3.97 -3.96
N TRP A 128 12.61 3.16 -5.03
CA TRP A 128 11.83 1.92 -5.08
C TRP A 128 12.16 0.91 -3.96
N SER A 129 13.44 0.60 -3.78
CA SER A 129 13.90 -0.42 -2.83
C SER A 129 13.52 -0.11 -1.36
N PRO A 130 13.82 1.09 -0.79
CA PRO A 130 13.39 1.43 0.56
C PRO A 130 11.89 1.75 0.69
N PHE A 131 11.19 1.99 -0.44
CA PHE A 131 9.76 2.31 -0.48
C PHE A 131 8.85 1.07 -0.46
N VAL A 132 9.15 0.04 -1.25
CA VAL A 132 8.23 -1.08 -1.52
C VAL A 132 7.80 -1.84 -0.26
N ASN A 133 8.70 -1.96 0.72
CA ASN A 133 8.43 -2.64 1.99
C ASN A 133 7.34 -1.96 2.84
N ARG A 134 6.98 -0.69 2.57
CA ARG A 134 5.94 0.03 3.32
C ARG A 134 4.52 -0.49 3.05
N PHE A 135 4.30 -1.22 1.96
CA PHE A 135 3.03 -1.91 1.71
C PHE A 135 2.88 -3.22 2.51
N ALA A 136 3.96 -3.72 3.12
CA ALA A 136 3.89 -4.85 4.07
C ALA A 136 3.51 -4.41 5.50
N GLU A 137 3.67 -3.14 5.86
CA GLU A 137 3.30 -2.54 7.16
C GLU A 137 1.77 -2.30 7.28
N THR A 138 0.98 -3.36 7.12
CA THR A 138 -0.49 -3.30 7.06
C THR A 138 -1.19 -2.72 8.30
N THR A 139 -0.51 -2.59 9.44
CA THR A 139 -1.06 -1.99 10.66
C THR A 139 -1.06 -0.47 10.66
N ASP A 140 -0.20 0.19 9.87
CA ASP A 140 -0.10 1.64 9.82
C ASP A 140 -0.84 2.22 8.62
N HIS A 141 -2.18 2.25 8.71
CA HIS A 141 -3.04 2.69 7.62
C HIS A 141 -2.71 4.10 7.09
N LEU A 142 -2.18 5.01 7.93
CA LEU A 142 -1.76 6.35 7.49
C LEU A 142 -0.47 6.28 6.67
N LEU A 143 0.49 5.46 7.06
CA LEU A 143 1.72 5.27 6.30
C LEU A 143 1.43 4.59 4.95
N VAL A 144 0.57 3.58 4.92
CA VAL A 144 0.12 2.94 3.68
C VAL A 144 -0.62 3.95 2.78
N ASN A 145 -1.49 4.80 3.34
CA ASN A 145 -2.19 5.85 2.60
C ASN A 145 -1.20 6.84 1.95
N ARG A 146 -0.22 7.36 2.70
CA ARG A 146 0.80 8.25 2.13
C ARG A 146 1.72 7.54 1.13
N SER A 147 2.03 6.27 1.37
CA SER A 147 2.82 5.47 0.43
C SER A 147 2.08 5.24 -0.89
N PHE A 148 0.76 4.98 -0.84
CA PHE A 148 -0.07 4.85 -2.03
C PHE A 148 -0.19 6.16 -2.81
N GLY A 149 -0.30 7.32 -2.13
CA GLY A 149 -0.21 8.61 -2.80
C GLY A 149 1.12 8.81 -3.56
N LEU A 150 2.25 8.37 -2.96
CA LEU A 150 3.55 8.42 -3.64
C LEU A 150 3.61 7.45 -4.82
N LEU A 151 3.01 6.26 -4.70
CA LEU A 151 2.88 5.30 -5.81
C LEU A 151 2.11 5.92 -7.00
N CYS A 152 1.06 6.69 -6.74
CA CYS A 152 0.29 7.35 -7.79
C CYS A 152 1.11 8.41 -8.53
N VAL A 153 1.92 9.21 -7.80
CA VAL A 153 2.85 10.18 -8.41
C VAL A 153 3.96 9.47 -9.19
N LEU A 154 4.56 8.41 -8.64
CA LEU A 154 5.56 7.58 -9.33
C LEU A 154 4.98 6.96 -10.62
N ALA A 155 3.71 6.54 -10.61
CA ALA A 155 3.03 6.00 -11.78
C ALA A 155 2.75 7.08 -12.83
N GLN A 156 2.23 8.25 -12.42
CA GLN A 156 1.99 9.37 -13.33
C GLN A 156 3.28 9.79 -14.07
N THR A 157 4.34 10.01 -13.29
CA THR A 157 5.60 10.59 -13.77
C THR A 157 6.50 9.58 -14.48
N ALA A 158 6.61 8.34 -13.99
CA ALA A 158 7.53 7.32 -14.53
C ALA A 158 6.84 6.15 -15.26
N LYS A 159 5.51 6.05 -15.21
CA LYS A 159 4.69 5.14 -16.03
C LYS A 159 5.21 3.69 -16.01
N ASP A 160 5.48 3.13 -17.18
CA ASP A 160 5.91 1.74 -17.37
C ASP A 160 7.20 1.36 -16.60
N PHE A 161 8.06 2.33 -16.28
CA PHE A 161 9.31 2.10 -15.54
C PHE A 161 9.09 1.46 -14.16
N ILE A 162 7.94 1.70 -13.52
CA ILE A 162 7.58 1.05 -12.25
C ILE A 162 6.50 -0.03 -12.38
N ARG A 163 5.95 -0.27 -13.58
CA ARG A 163 4.82 -1.19 -13.83
C ARG A 163 5.11 -2.61 -13.32
N SER A 164 6.13 -3.26 -13.87
CA SER A 164 6.49 -4.65 -13.50
C SER A 164 6.72 -4.82 -11.99
N ARG A 165 7.42 -3.86 -11.38
CA ARG A 165 7.73 -3.87 -9.94
C ARG A 165 6.49 -3.64 -9.08
N THR A 166 5.57 -2.77 -9.51
CA THR A 166 4.28 -2.53 -8.83
C THR A 166 3.39 -3.77 -8.87
N LEU A 167 3.34 -4.47 -10.01
CA LEU A 167 2.60 -5.72 -10.15
C LEU A 167 3.17 -6.83 -9.26
N LYS A 168 4.50 -6.99 -9.27
CA LYS A 168 5.20 -8.02 -8.47
C LYS A 168 5.05 -7.82 -6.96
N HIS A 169 5.05 -6.58 -6.48
CA HIS A 169 5.22 -6.31 -5.04
C HIS A 169 4.10 -5.53 -4.35
N VAL A 170 3.24 -4.79 -5.08
CA VAL A 170 2.36 -3.77 -4.47
C VAL A 170 0.88 -3.97 -4.80
N LEU A 171 0.52 -4.32 -6.05
CA LEU A 171 -0.88 -4.42 -6.46
C LEU A 171 -1.66 -5.43 -5.61
N LEU A 172 -1.10 -6.62 -5.39
CA LEU A 172 -1.75 -7.67 -4.58
C LEU A 172 -1.97 -7.24 -3.11
N PRO A 173 -0.96 -6.72 -2.36
CA PRO A 173 -1.19 -6.13 -1.04
C PRO A 173 -2.29 -5.08 -0.99
N LEU A 174 -2.35 -4.15 -1.95
CA LEU A 174 -3.39 -3.11 -1.98
C LEU A 174 -4.79 -3.70 -2.22
N CYS A 175 -4.90 -4.67 -3.13
CA CYS A 175 -6.14 -5.41 -3.34
C CYS A 175 -6.57 -6.16 -2.07
N GLN A 176 -5.64 -6.80 -1.36
CA GLN A 176 -5.93 -7.47 -0.08
C GLN A 176 -6.41 -6.50 1.00
N VAL A 177 -5.85 -5.28 1.06
CA VAL A 177 -6.32 -4.23 1.97
C VAL A 177 -7.76 -3.86 1.64
N LEU A 178 -8.09 -3.60 0.38
CA LEU A 178 -9.46 -3.31 -0.05
C LEU A 178 -10.43 -4.44 0.32
N THR A 179 -10.12 -5.70 -0.02
CA THR A 179 -10.98 -6.85 0.28
C THR A 179 -11.22 -7.01 1.78
N LYS A 180 -10.16 -7.03 2.60
CA LYS A 180 -10.28 -7.22 4.06
C LYS A 180 -11.07 -6.09 4.72
N SER A 181 -10.70 -4.85 4.42
CA SER A 181 -11.35 -3.68 5.05
C SER A 181 -12.80 -3.48 4.60
N SER A 182 -13.21 -4.01 3.45
CA SER A 182 -14.61 -3.96 3.00
C SER A 182 -15.58 -4.67 3.95
N ILE A 183 -15.09 -5.72 4.64
CA ILE A 183 -15.84 -6.44 5.68
C ILE A 183 -15.97 -5.56 6.93
N GLU A 184 -14.90 -4.83 7.26
CA GLU A 184 -14.89 -3.92 8.40
C GLU A 184 -15.76 -2.67 8.19
N SER A 185 -15.89 -2.15 6.97
CA SER A 185 -16.70 -0.95 6.69
C SER A 185 -18.20 -1.25 6.58
N LYS A 186 -18.58 -2.50 6.30
CA LYS A 186 -19.98 -2.89 6.07
C LYS A 186 -20.85 -2.56 7.29
N LYS A 187 -22.00 -1.93 7.04
CA LYS A 187 -22.98 -1.38 8.00
C LYS A 187 -22.48 -0.23 8.91
N LYS A 188 -21.30 0.37 8.65
CA LYS A 188 -20.75 1.50 9.45
C LYS A 188 -20.94 2.88 8.79
N ASP A 189 -22.16 3.21 8.38
CA ASP A 189 -22.46 4.50 7.72
C ASP A 189 -22.67 5.67 8.72
N ARG A 190 -23.49 6.70 8.42
CA ARG A 190 -23.45 8.08 8.96
C ARG A 190 -23.35 8.25 10.48
N VAL A 191 -23.85 7.31 11.28
CA VAL A 191 -23.84 7.37 12.77
C VAL A 191 -22.53 6.80 13.36
N SER A 192 -21.71 6.12 12.54
CA SER A 192 -20.47 5.49 13.00
C SER A 192 -19.28 6.45 13.02
N SER A 193 -18.51 6.41 14.11
CA SER A 193 -17.18 7.04 14.21
C SER A 193 -16.16 6.49 13.20
N TYR A 194 -16.48 5.39 12.51
CA TYR A 194 -15.63 4.74 11.51
C TYR A 194 -15.11 5.70 10.43
N ARG A 195 -15.92 6.68 9.99
CA ARG A 195 -15.53 7.67 8.97
C ARG A 195 -14.31 8.54 9.35
N PHE A 196 -13.98 8.64 10.64
CA PHE A 196 -12.83 9.41 11.12
C PHE A 196 -11.53 8.56 11.23
N THR A 197 -11.66 7.23 11.15
CA THR A 197 -10.53 6.30 11.26
C THR A 197 -9.55 6.42 10.09
N GLN A 198 -8.30 6.02 10.32
CA GLN A 198 -7.29 5.97 9.26
C GLN A 198 -7.56 4.85 8.24
N LEU A 199 -8.25 3.78 8.64
CA LEU A 199 -8.66 2.72 7.71
C LEU A 199 -9.66 3.22 6.68
N PHE A 200 -10.71 3.93 7.12
CA PHE A 200 -11.68 4.56 6.21
C PHE A 200 -11.03 5.52 5.21
N LYS A 201 -10.06 6.32 5.68
CA LYS A 201 -9.29 7.24 4.82
C LYS A 201 -8.46 6.48 3.79
N LEU A 202 -7.80 5.38 4.19
CA LEU A 202 -7.07 4.49 3.29
C LEU A 202 -8.00 3.83 2.25
N GLN A 203 -9.16 3.30 2.67
CA GLN A 203 -10.16 2.74 1.74
C GLN A 203 -10.60 3.76 0.69
N LYS A 204 -10.98 4.96 1.13
CA LYS A 204 -11.45 6.02 0.23
C LYS A 204 -10.35 6.43 -0.76
N GLU A 205 -9.12 6.60 -0.29
CA GLU A 205 -7.96 6.95 -1.10
C GLU A 205 -7.71 5.90 -2.19
N LEU A 206 -7.65 4.61 -1.80
CA LEU A 206 -7.48 3.50 -2.72
C LEU A 206 -8.59 3.48 -3.77
N LEU A 207 -9.85 3.53 -3.37
CA LEU A 207 -10.98 3.53 -4.32
C LEU A 207 -10.96 4.74 -5.27
N SER A 208 -10.56 5.93 -4.79
CA SER A 208 -10.57 7.15 -5.61
C SER A 208 -9.50 7.14 -6.72
N ASN A 209 -8.30 6.64 -6.41
CA ASN A 209 -7.11 6.82 -7.25
C ASN A 209 -6.56 5.50 -7.85
N MET A 210 -7.10 4.31 -7.49
CA MET A 210 -6.70 3.04 -8.12
C MET A 210 -6.96 3.01 -9.63
N GLY A 211 -7.99 3.71 -10.10
CA GLY A 211 -8.29 3.83 -11.54
C GLY A 211 -7.20 4.58 -12.29
N ASP A 212 -6.65 5.65 -11.69
CA ASP A 212 -5.56 6.41 -12.30
C ASP A 212 -4.25 5.61 -12.25
N LEU A 213 -4.02 4.85 -11.18
CA LEU A 213 -2.90 3.90 -11.11
C LEU A 213 -2.98 2.83 -12.22
N VAL A 214 -4.17 2.29 -12.50
CA VAL A 214 -4.41 1.34 -13.60
C VAL A 214 -4.10 1.96 -14.96
N VAL A 215 -4.54 3.20 -15.19
CA VAL A 215 -4.30 3.94 -16.45
C VAL A 215 -2.81 4.29 -16.62
N HIS A 216 -2.19 4.91 -15.62
CA HIS A 216 -0.79 5.36 -15.68
C HIS A 216 0.22 4.21 -15.82
N LEU A 217 -0.12 3.02 -15.31
CA LEU A 217 0.72 1.82 -15.44
C LEU A 217 0.30 0.89 -16.59
N ASN A 218 -0.69 1.27 -17.41
CA ASN A 218 -1.18 0.46 -18.52
C ASN A 218 -1.44 -1.01 -18.12
N LEU A 219 -2.25 -1.20 -17.08
CA LEU A 219 -2.57 -2.54 -16.55
C LEU A 219 -3.57 -3.26 -17.45
N GLN A 220 -3.42 -4.57 -17.60
CA GLN A 220 -4.15 -5.38 -18.59
C GLN A 220 -5.26 -6.22 -17.91
N GLU A 221 -5.98 -7.04 -18.68
CA GLU A 221 -7.20 -7.77 -18.27
C GLU A 221 -7.09 -8.44 -16.90
N ARG A 222 -5.98 -9.15 -16.66
CA ARG A 222 -5.76 -9.92 -15.42
C ARG A 222 -5.65 -9.01 -14.20
N GLU A 223 -4.93 -7.90 -14.34
CA GLU A 223 -4.74 -6.92 -13.28
C GLU A 223 -6.03 -6.11 -13.04
N ILE A 224 -6.76 -5.77 -14.11
CA ILE A 224 -8.06 -5.10 -14.04
C ILE A 224 -9.07 -5.98 -13.28
N GLU A 225 -9.18 -7.27 -13.61
CA GLU A 225 -10.08 -8.18 -12.90
C GLU A 225 -9.68 -8.39 -11.42
N GLN A 226 -8.38 -8.32 -11.11
CA GLN A 226 -7.91 -8.33 -9.72
C GLN A 226 -8.39 -7.09 -8.94
N VAL A 227 -8.27 -5.89 -9.54
CA VAL A 227 -8.76 -4.64 -8.95
C VAL A 227 -10.28 -4.65 -8.81
N LEU A 228 -11.01 -5.05 -9.86
CA LEU A 228 -12.46 -5.17 -9.87
C LEU A 228 -12.95 -6.14 -8.79
N THR A 229 -12.28 -7.29 -8.61
CA THR A 229 -12.59 -8.25 -7.54
C THR A 229 -12.40 -7.65 -6.14
N ALA A 230 -11.34 -6.88 -5.93
CA ALA A 230 -11.05 -6.26 -4.64
C ALA A 230 -11.99 -5.09 -4.31
N ALA A 231 -12.43 -4.36 -5.33
CA ALA A 231 -13.31 -3.20 -5.19
C ALA A 231 -14.82 -3.54 -5.18
N ALA A 232 -15.24 -4.63 -5.85
CA ALA A 232 -16.64 -5.06 -5.94
C ALA A 232 -17.44 -5.04 -4.62
N PRO A 233 -16.91 -5.49 -3.45
CA PRO A 233 -17.63 -5.41 -2.18
C PRO A 233 -18.04 -4.00 -1.72
N TYR A 234 -17.44 -2.94 -2.29
CA TYR A 234 -17.79 -1.55 -2.01
C TYR A 234 -19.02 -1.05 -2.78
N LEU A 235 -19.49 -1.77 -3.80
CA LEU A 235 -20.74 -1.45 -4.50
C LEU A 235 -22.00 -1.82 -3.69
N SER A 236 -21.86 -2.52 -2.56
CA SER A 236 -22.99 -2.81 -1.66
C SER A 236 -23.53 -1.52 -1.03
N SER A 237 -24.83 -1.33 -1.10
CA SER A 237 -25.60 -0.29 -0.40
C SER A 237 -25.45 -0.32 1.14
N LEU A 238 -24.95 -1.43 1.71
CA LEU A 238 -24.61 -1.53 3.13
C LEU A 238 -23.24 -0.94 3.48
N GLN A 239 -22.46 -0.48 2.50
CA GLN A 239 -21.18 0.20 2.74
C GLN A 239 -21.39 1.68 3.07
N PRO A 240 -20.41 2.38 3.67
CA PRO A 240 -20.49 3.82 3.86
C PRO A 240 -20.61 4.55 2.52
N LEU A 241 -21.55 5.48 2.38
CA LEU A 241 -21.88 6.11 1.08
C LEU A 241 -20.66 6.69 0.32
N PRO A 242 -19.69 7.39 0.95
CA PRO A 242 -18.52 7.90 0.24
C PRO A 242 -17.59 6.81 -0.33
N LEU A 243 -17.63 5.59 0.21
CA LEU A 243 -16.87 4.46 -0.35
C LEU A 243 -17.63 3.84 -1.53
N GLN A 244 -18.96 3.80 -1.49
CA GLN A 244 -19.79 3.42 -2.64
C GLN A 244 -19.53 4.37 -3.82
N GLU A 245 -19.64 5.68 -3.58
CA GLU A 245 -19.38 6.74 -4.58
C GLU A 245 -17.96 6.64 -5.17
N SER A 246 -16.95 6.39 -4.33
CA SER A 246 -15.57 6.21 -4.80
C SER A 246 -15.42 4.93 -5.65
N CYS A 247 -16.11 3.85 -5.29
CA CYS A 247 -16.07 2.58 -6.04
C CYS A 247 -16.83 2.67 -7.37
N VAL A 248 -17.98 3.34 -7.43
CA VAL A 248 -18.71 3.60 -8.68
C VAL A 248 -17.82 4.39 -9.66
N ASN A 249 -17.15 5.45 -9.18
CA ASN A 249 -16.19 6.21 -9.99
C ASN A 249 -14.98 5.37 -10.43
N LEU A 250 -14.49 4.44 -9.61
CA LEU A 250 -13.46 3.48 -10.01
C LEU A 250 -13.95 2.59 -11.18
N PHE A 251 -15.16 2.04 -11.09
CA PHE A 251 -15.73 1.23 -12.16
C PHE A 251 -15.93 2.05 -13.45
N TYR A 252 -16.33 3.32 -13.37
CA TYR A 252 -16.36 4.23 -14.52
C TYR A 252 -14.97 4.41 -15.16
N LYS A 253 -13.92 4.69 -14.36
CA LYS A 253 -12.54 4.80 -14.88
C LYS A 253 -12.09 3.50 -15.56
N LEU A 254 -12.30 2.35 -14.92
CA LEU A 254 -11.91 1.04 -15.46
C LEU A 254 -12.69 0.66 -16.72
N SER A 255 -13.94 1.12 -16.89
CA SER A 255 -14.71 0.88 -18.11
C SER A 255 -14.10 1.58 -19.33
N GLY A 256 -13.38 2.69 -19.14
CA GLY A 256 -12.62 3.36 -20.19
C GLY A 256 -11.35 2.62 -20.60
N VAL A 257 -10.91 1.62 -19.83
CA VAL A 257 -9.75 0.77 -20.13
C VAL A 257 -10.20 -0.58 -20.69
N ASN A 258 -11.14 -1.26 -20.02
CA ASN A 258 -11.73 -2.50 -20.50
C ASN A 258 -13.21 -2.61 -20.09
N GLN A 259 -14.10 -2.10 -20.95
CA GLN A 259 -15.55 -2.15 -20.76
C GLN A 259 -16.10 -3.57 -20.61
N GLY A 260 -15.55 -4.55 -21.35
CA GLY A 260 -16.02 -5.94 -21.32
C GLY A 260 -15.78 -6.62 -19.97
N ALA A 261 -14.61 -6.41 -19.36
CA ALA A 261 -14.29 -6.91 -18.03
C ALA A 261 -15.21 -6.30 -16.96
N VAL A 262 -15.44 -4.98 -17.02
CA VAL A 262 -16.35 -4.28 -16.09
C VAL A 262 -17.78 -4.79 -16.23
N TRP A 263 -18.30 -4.90 -17.46
CA TRP A 263 -19.65 -5.41 -17.73
C TRP A 263 -19.84 -6.84 -17.23
N LEU A 264 -18.90 -7.73 -17.55
CA LEU A 264 -18.93 -9.12 -17.08
C LEU A 264 -18.90 -9.20 -15.55
N LYS A 265 -18.09 -8.35 -14.89
CA LYS A 265 -18.02 -8.29 -13.43
C LYS A 265 -19.35 -7.90 -12.80
N LEU A 266 -20.00 -6.87 -13.35
CA LEU A 266 -21.28 -6.36 -12.87
C LEU A 266 -22.38 -7.41 -12.98
N LEU A 267 -22.47 -8.11 -14.13
CA LEU A 267 -23.44 -9.20 -14.31
C LEU A 267 -23.18 -10.39 -13.39
N CYS A 268 -21.92 -10.67 -13.02
CA CYS A 268 -21.59 -11.66 -11.99
C CYS A 268 -22.03 -11.25 -10.58
N MET A 269 -22.30 -9.96 -10.34
CA MET A 269 -22.71 -9.43 -9.04
C MET A 269 -24.23 -9.24 -8.91
N TRP A 270 -24.89 -8.84 -9.99
CA TRP A 270 -26.34 -8.71 -10.10
C TRP A 270 -26.75 -8.66 -11.57
N SER A 271 -27.68 -9.52 -12.00
CA SER A 271 -28.20 -9.54 -13.37
C SER A 271 -29.60 -8.95 -13.45
N PRO A 272 -29.89 -8.01 -14.38
CA PRO A 272 -31.26 -7.65 -14.72
C PRO A 272 -32.00 -8.78 -15.45
N ILE A 273 -31.25 -9.69 -16.10
CA ILE A 273 -31.79 -10.85 -16.83
C ILE A 273 -31.88 -12.03 -15.87
N GLN A 274 -33.08 -12.28 -15.34
CA GLN A 274 -33.37 -13.41 -14.45
C GLN A 274 -33.77 -14.69 -15.21
N GLN A 275 -34.03 -14.59 -16.52
CA GLN A 275 -34.47 -15.70 -17.38
C GLN A 275 -33.89 -15.54 -18.78
N LEU A 276 -33.24 -16.59 -19.29
CA LEU A 276 -32.82 -16.67 -20.69
C LEU A 276 -33.94 -17.33 -21.49
N ASN A 277 -34.61 -16.55 -22.34
CA ASN A 277 -35.60 -17.07 -23.28
C ASN A 277 -34.87 -17.68 -24.48
N LEU A 278 -35.09 -18.97 -24.73
CA LEU A 278 -34.45 -19.69 -25.84
C LEU A 278 -35.16 -19.38 -27.17
N PRO A 279 -34.45 -19.32 -28.32
CA PRO A 279 -35.03 -18.89 -29.60
C PRO A 279 -36.05 -19.84 -30.25
N ALA A 280 -36.34 -21.01 -29.66
CA ALA A 280 -37.13 -22.06 -30.31
C ALA A 280 -38.01 -22.84 -29.32
N ASP A 281 -39.24 -23.11 -29.73
CA ASP A 281 -40.18 -23.99 -29.02
C ASP A 281 -39.67 -25.44 -29.02
N GLY A 282 -39.38 -25.97 -27.83
CA GLY A 282 -38.97 -27.37 -27.64
C GLY A 282 -37.90 -27.59 -26.56
N LEU A 283 -37.20 -26.54 -26.12
CA LEU A 283 -36.22 -26.62 -25.03
C LEU A 283 -36.81 -26.06 -23.72
N GLN A 284 -36.54 -26.73 -22.60
CA GLN A 284 -36.98 -26.26 -21.29
C GLN A 284 -36.26 -24.96 -20.91
N THR A 285 -37.01 -23.97 -20.40
CA THR A 285 -36.46 -22.72 -19.87
C THR A 285 -35.50 -23.02 -18.72
N VAL A 286 -34.19 -22.85 -18.96
CA VAL A 286 -33.20 -22.90 -17.89
C VAL A 286 -33.32 -21.60 -17.10
N LYS A 287 -33.94 -21.67 -15.91
CA LYS A 287 -33.74 -20.64 -14.90
C LYS A 287 -32.26 -20.63 -14.56
N VAL A 288 -31.58 -19.53 -14.86
CA VAL A 288 -30.24 -19.27 -14.35
C VAL A 288 -30.39 -18.98 -12.87
N THR A 289 -30.43 -20.05 -12.06
CA THR A 289 -30.52 -19.92 -10.61
C THR A 289 -29.22 -19.34 -10.10
N GLU A 290 -29.21 -18.02 -9.89
CA GLU A 290 -28.22 -17.35 -9.06
C GLU A 290 -28.08 -18.11 -7.73
N ARG A 291 -26.83 -18.20 -7.22
CA ARG A 291 -26.57 -18.84 -5.93
C ARG A 291 -27.06 -17.96 -4.79
N ASN A 292 -28.37 -17.95 -4.56
CA ASN A 292 -29.11 -17.60 -3.34
C ASN A 292 -28.36 -16.74 -2.29
N VAL A 293 -27.83 -15.60 -2.72
CA VAL A 293 -27.27 -14.52 -1.90
C VAL A 293 -28.10 -13.29 -2.21
N ASP A 294 -28.29 -12.41 -1.22
CA ASP A 294 -29.18 -11.25 -1.30
C ASP A 294 -28.58 -10.13 -2.17
N HIS A 295 -28.48 -10.38 -3.49
CA HIS A 295 -27.85 -9.51 -4.49
C HIS A 295 -28.54 -8.14 -4.62
N GLN A 296 -29.71 -7.95 -4.00
CA GLN A 296 -30.39 -6.66 -3.88
C GLN A 296 -29.50 -5.59 -3.23
N GLU A 297 -28.54 -5.97 -2.37
CA GLU A 297 -27.64 -4.99 -1.76
C GLU A 297 -26.76 -4.26 -2.79
N PHE A 298 -26.44 -4.89 -3.93
CA PHE A 298 -25.62 -4.31 -5.00
C PHE A 298 -26.43 -3.61 -6.08
N LYS A 299 -27.69 -4.03 -6.27
CA LYS A 299 -28.60 -3.63 -7.35
C LYS A 299 -28.45 -2.17 -7.78
N LYS A 300 -28.71 -1.21 -6.87
CA LYS A 300 -28.71 0.24 -7.18
C LYS A 300 -27.44 0.69 -7.90
N ASN A 301 -26.27 0.35 -7.34
CA ASN A 301 -24.99 0.84 -7.85
C ASN A 301 -24.54 0.05 -9.09
N VAL A 302 -24.95 -1.22 -9.21
CA VAL A 302 -24.72 -2.02 -10.42
C VAL A 302 -25.58 -1.51 -11.59
N GLU A 303 -26.86 -1.24 -11.37
CA GLU A 303 -27.76 -0.62 -12.37
C GLU A 303 -27.23 0.75 -12.83
N GLU A 304 -26.74 1.58 -11.90
CA GLU A 304 -26.13 2.88 -12.20
C GLU A 304 -24.91 2.76 -13.12
N ILE A 305 -24.07 1.74 -12.92
CA ILE A 305 -22.90 1.52 -13.78
C ILE A 305 -23.28 0.88 -15.12
N LEU A 306 -24.17 -0.12 -15.14
CA LEU A 306 -24.64 -0.74 -16.38
C LEU A 306 -25.30 0.30 -17.32
N HIS A 307 -26.17 1.16 -16.79
CA HIS A 307 -26.79 2.23 -17.56
C HIS A 307 -25.76 3.22 -18.14
N PHE A 308 -24.65 3.48 -17.45
CA PHE A 308 -23.56 4.30 -17.98
C PHE A 308 -22.81 3.62 -19.14
N LEU A 309 -22.66 2.28 -19.11
CA LEU A 309 -22.07 1.52 -20.22
C LEU A 309 -22.97 1.53 -21.46
N ASP A 310 -24.28 1.40 -21.27
CA ASP A 310 -25.26 1.37 -22.37
C ASP A 310 -25.47 2.74 -23.05
N ILE A 311 -25.14 3.87 -22.39
CA ILE A 311 -25.12 5.20 -23.04
C ILE A 311 -23.95 5.34 -24.03
N ARG A 312 -22.94 4.45 -23.98
CA ARG A 312 -21.70 4.54 -24.78
C ARG A 312 -21.64 3.64 -26.01
N SER A 313 -22.68 2.86 -26.29
CA SER A 313 -22.83 2.02 -27.50
C SER A 313 -23.73 2.67 -28.55
#